data_AF-A0AAU0F435-F1
#
_entry.id   AF-A0AAU0F435-F1
#
_cell.length_a   1.000
_cell.length_b   1.000
_cell.length_c   1.000
_cell.angle_alpha   90.00
_cell.angle_beta   90.00
_cell.angle_gamma   90.00
#
_symmetry.space_group_name_H-M   'P 1'
#
loop_
_entity.id
_entity.type
_entity.pdbx_description
1 polymer ?
#
loop_
_entity_poly.entity_id
_entity_poly.type
_entity_poly.pdbx_seq_one_letter_code
_entity_poly.pdbx_strand_id
1 'polypeptide(L)'
;MKIKLCYIFILLHTLVSCQENVIINDLKFSNYSGNLKKVTEIITFSNHNIDKSISYYDKEGFLVKIEYYNFTKSESPNERFLNKIIKYNSKNKEKRYFESINPENNKIETEGYFEKITDSLYKRVSKSNIYNISLSKLFYFDKNKKLIKTEETGNFKELKINNTITYSYNNTEKENLIVEDMINNKKSTLFYDNIKLDHNFNAIYEELFDNGGVLQQKIEREFEYY
;
A
#
# COMPACT_ATOMS: atom_id res chain seq x y z
N MET A 1 -30.29 -56.32 -20.65
CA MET A 1 -30.45 -56.58 -19.21
C MET A 1 -29.17 -56.14 -18.51
N LYS A 2 -29.27 -55.12 -17.63
CA LYS A 2 -28.50 -54.83 -16.39
C LYS A 2 -26.95 -54.96 -16.45
N ILE A 3 -26.18 -53.86 -16.49
CA ILE A 3 -25.71 -52.99 -15.39
C ILE A 3 -24.96 -53.73 -14.25
N LYS A 4 -23.66 -53.41 -14.10
CA LYS A 4 -22.89 -53.05 -12.88
C LYS A 4 -21.47 -52.67 -13.35
N LEU A 5 -21.03 -51.41 -13.47
CA LEU A 5 -20.85 -50.30 -12.50
C LEU A 5 -19.75 -50.57 -11.45
N CYS A 6 -18.92 -49.53 -11.18
CA CYS A 6 -17.77 -49.40 -10.25
C CYS A 6 -16.41 -49.44 -10.99
N TYR A 7 -15.55 -48.42 -11.12
CA TYR A 7 -15.26 -47.12 -10.49
C TYR A 7 -14.43 -46.34 -11.56
N ILE A 8 -14.55 -45.05 -11.89
CA ILE A 8 -14.48 -43.82 -11.10
C ILE A 8 -15.16 -42.73 -11.93
N PHE A 9 -16.17 -42.11 -11.32
CA PHE A 9 -16.71 -40.80 -11.66
C PHE A 9 -16.03 -39.81 -10.71
N ILE A 10 -15.59 -38.65 -11.23
CA ILE A 10 -15.57 -37.29 -10.64
C ILE A 10 -14.58 -36.50 -11.53
N LEU A 11 -15.05 -35.84 -12.59
CA LEU A 11 -15.53 -34.45 -12.56
C LEU A 11 -14.48 -33.51 -11.97
N LEU A 12 -13.68 -32.87 -12.85
CA LEU A 12 -13.21 -31.49 -12.68
C LEU A 12 -12.69 -30.97 -14.01
N HIS A 13 -13.66 -30.67 -14.89
CA HIS A 13 -13.61 -29.43 -15.66
C HIS A 13 -13.49 -28.27 -14.68
N THR A 14 -12.26 -27.89 -14.35
CA THR A 14 -11.80 -26.51 -14.14
C THR A 14 -10.28 -26.57 -14.01
N LEU A 15 -9.59 -26.84 -15.13
CA LEU A 15 -8.30 -26.16 -15.35
C LEU A 15 -8.63 -24.73 -15.81
N VAL A 16 -9.37 -24.02 -14.96
CA VAL A 16 -9.26 -22.57 -14.91
C VAL A 16 -7.86 -22.39 -14.35
N SER A 17 -6.94 -21.95 -15.20
CA SER A 17 -5.67 -21.43 -14.77
C SER A 17 -5.95 -20.56 -13.55
N CYS A 18 -5.51 -21.01 -12.38
CA CYS A 18 -5.42 -20.19 -11.19
C CYS A 18 -4.28 -19.20 -11.45
N GLN A 19 -4.47 -18.31 -12.44
CA GLN A 19 -3.97 -16.96 -12.32
C GLN A 19 -4.73 -16.42 -11.13
N GLU A 20 -4.12 -16.54 -9.96
CA GLU A 20 -4.51 -15.78 -8.80
C GLU A 20 -4.73 -14.35 -9.28
N ASN A 21 -5.98 -13.90 -9.16
CA ASN A 21 -6.39 -12.55 -9.50
C ASN A 21 -5.59 -11.62 -8.60
N VAL A 22 -4.40 -11.20 -9.03
CA VAL A 22 -3.68 -10.12 -8.37
C VAL A 22 -4.44 -8.85 -8.73
N ILE A 23 -5.38 -8.52 -7.86
CA ILE A 23 -6.11 -7.26 -7.82
C ILE A 23 -5.10 -6.21 -7.37
N ILE A 24 -4.74 -5.33 -8.29
CA ILE A 24 -3.73 -4.30 -8.03
C ILE A 24 -4.38 -3.21 -7.19
N ASN A 25 -3.96 -3.18 -5.93
CA ASN A 25 -4.56 -2.40 -4.86
C ASN A 25 -3.85 -1.09 -4.61
N ASP A 26 -4.68 -0.06 -4.37
CA ASP A 26 -4.28 1.33 -4.20
C ASP A 26 -3.13 1.49 -3.21
N LEU A 27 -2.19 2.37 -3.56
CA LEU A 27 -0.90 2.52 -2.90
C LEU A 27 -0.91 3.24 -1.56
N LYS A 28 -1.47 2.56 -0.57
CA LYS A 28 -0.63 2.13 0.54
C LYS A 28 -0.70 0.62 0.56
N PHE A 29 0.47 0.03 0.78
CA PHE A 29 0.71 -1.39 0.96
C PHE A 29 1.14 -2.21 -0.25
N SER A 30 2.31 -2.81 -0.09
CA SER A 30 2.80 -4.04 -0.72
C SER A 30 1.69 -4.95 -1.23
N ASN A 31 1.90 -5.58 -2.40
CA ASN A 31 1.04 -6.63 -2.94
C ASN A 31 0.74 -7.67 -1.87
N TYR A 32 -0.38 -7.51 -1.20
CA TYR A 32 -0.79 -8.46 -0.21
C TYR A 32 -1.50 -9.59 -0.90
N SER A 33 -1.06 -10.79 -0.59
CA SER A 33 -1.70 -12.02 -0.99
C SER A 33 -2.99 -12.22 -0.19
N GLY A 34 -3.93 -12.96 -0.76
CA GLY A 34 -5.20 -13.31 -0.11
C GLY A 34 -6.31 -12.28 -0.32
N ASN A 35 -7.53 -12.66 0.05
CA ASN A 35 -8.71 -11.81 -0.05
C ASN A 35 -8.82 -10.90 1.17
N LEU A 36 -8.12 -9.76 1.13
CA LEU A 36 -8.08 -8.82 2.23
C LEU A 36 -9.42 -8.16 2.50
N LYS A 37 -9.74 -8.03 3.78
CA LYS A 37 -10.85 -7.23 4.29
C LYS A 37 -10.35 -5.95 4.95
N LYS A 38 -9.30 -6.07 5.76
CA LYS A 38 -8.75 -4.96 6.55
C LYS A 38 -7.25 -5.14 6.77
N VAL A 39 -6.50 -4.06 6.73
CA VAL A 39 -5.09 -4.04 7.14
C VAL A 39 -4.89 -2.90 8.14
N THR A 40 -4.43 -3.23 9.33
CA THR A 40 -3.97 -2.24 10.31
C THR A 40 -2.46 -2.14 10.20
N GLU A 41 -1.91 -0.94 10.03
CA GLU A 41 -0.46 -0.69 10.00
C GLU A 41 -0.05 0.32 11.04
N ILE A 42 1.07 0.04 11.69
CA ILE A 42 1.78 0.94 12.58
C ILE A 42 3.20 1.08 12.04
N ILE A 43 3.61 2.30 11.76
CA ILE A 43 4.99 2.62 11.38
C ILE A 43 5.61 3.43 12.50
N THR A 44 6.73 2.96 13.02
CA THR A 44 7.54 3.69 14.01
C THR A 44 8.83 4.15 13.35
N PHE A 45 9.05 5.46 13.29
CA PHE A 45 10.26 6.06 12.71
C PHE A 45 11.37 6.20 13.77
N SER A 46 12.61 6.37 13.32
CA SER A 46 13.79 6.57 14.18
C SER A 46 13.69 7.76 15.13
N ASN A 47 12.91 8.78 14.78
CA ASN A 47 12.62 9.93 15.64
C ASN A 47 11.45 9.71 16.61
N HIS A 48 10.99 8.45 16.78
CA HIS A 48 9.84 8.04 17.58
C HIS A 48 8.49 8.60 17.13
N ASN A 49 8.39 9.18 15.93
CA ASN A 49 7.10 9.43 15.33
C ASN A 49 6.43 8.09 15.00
N ILE A 50 5.13 8.00 15.30
CA ILE A 50 4.35 6.79 15.02
C ILE A 50 3.16 7.17 14.14
N ASP A 51 3.12 6.58 12.95
CA ASP A 51 1.96 6.64 12.07
C ASP A 51 1.11 5.39 12.29
N LYS A 52 -0.22 5.55 12.33
CA LYS A 52 -1.13 4.42 12.20
C LYS A 52 -2.14 4.65 11.10
N SER A 53 -2.40 3.59 10.36
CA SER A 53 -3.48 3.58 9.39
C SER A 53 -4.25 2.27 9.42
N ILE A 54 -5.51 2.35 9.01
CA ILE A 54 -6.37 1.20 8.77
C ILE A 54 -6.91 1.31 7.36
N SER A 55 -6.56 0.35 6.50
CA SER A 55 -7.09 0.21 5.15
C SER A 55 -8.21 -0.81 5.12
N TYR A 56 -9.25 -0.50 4.35
CA TYR A 56 -10.43 -1.35 4.17
C TYR A 56 -10.63 -1.66 2.70
N TYR A 57 -10.96 -2.92 2.42
CA TYR A 57 -11.08 -3.47 1.08
C TYR A 57 -12.47 -4.07 0.88
N ASP A 58 -13.04 -3.94 -0.31
CA ASP A 58 -14.26 -4.66 -0.67
C ASP A 58 -13.97 -6.14 -0.97
N LYS A 59 -15.03 -6.94 -1.16
CA LYS A 59 -14.91 -8.39 -1.41
C LYS A 59 -14.22 -8.75 -2.72
N GLU A 60 -14.12 -7.79 -3.64
CA GLU A 60 -13.38 -7.94 -4.89
C GLU A 60 -11.93 -7.51 -4.73
N GLY A 61 -11.52 -7.17 -3.50
CA GLY A 61 -10.18 -6.81 -3.11
C GLY A 61 -9.88 -5.33 -3.29
N PHE A 62 -10.75 -4.47 -3.81
CA PHE A 62 -10.40 -3.06 -4.05
C PHE A 62 -10.40 -2.25 -2.75
N LEU A 63 -9.38 -1.41 -2.58
CA LEU A 63 -9.35 -0.45 -1.47
C LEU A 63 -10.53 0.54 -1.59
N VAL A 64 -11.30 0.66 -0.51
CA VAL A 64 -12.47 1.54 -0.44
C VAL A 64 -12.27 2.69 0.53
N LYS A 65 -11.45 2.50 1.56
CA LYS A 65 -11.25 3.50 2.62
C LYS A 65 -9.90 3.34 3.29
N ILE A 66 -9.28 4.46 3.67
CA ILE A 66 -8.16 4.49 4.63
C ILE A 66 -8.51 5.45 5.77
N GLU A 67 -8.26 5.01 6.99
CA GLU A 67 -8.33 5.84 8.19
C GLU A 67 -6.91 6.07 8.71
N TYR A 68 -6.51 7.33 8.90
CA TYR A 68 -5.23 7.70 9.49
C TYR A 68 -5.43 8.22 10.89
N TYR A 69 -4.57 7.77 11.81
CA TYR A 69 -4.60 8.11 13.21
C TYR A 69 -3.30 8.82 13.59
N ASN A 70 -3.42 9.90 14.37
CA ASN A 70 -2.28 10.68 14.85
C ASN A 70 -2.28 10.72 16.40
N PHE A 71 -1.08 10.80 16.98
CA PHE A 71 -0.82 10.98 18.41
C PHE A 71 -0.93 12.43 18.88
N THR A 72 -0.71 13.42 18.00
CA THR A 72 -0.50 14.82 18.43
C THR A 72 -1.69 15.49 19.14
N LYS A 73 -2.85 14.83 19.22
CA LYS A 73 -4.07 15.35 19.86
C LYS A 73 -4.40 14.68 21.20
N SER A 74 -3.61 13.70 21.67
CA SER A 74 -3.83 13.10 22.99
C SER A 74 -2.73 13.46 23.99
N GLU A 75 -3.15 13.72 25.22
CA GLU A 75 -2.28 13.79 26.40
C GLU A 75 -1.86 12.39 26.89
N SER A 76 -2.57 11.34 26.44
CA SER A 76 -2.25 9.94 26.72
C SER A 76 -1.46 9.34 25.56
N PRO A 77 -0.26 8.76 25.80
CA PRO A 77 0.54 8.13 24.75
C PRO A 77 -0.11 6.87 24.16
N ASN A 78 -1.29 6.44 24.63
CA ASN A 78 -2.01 5.28 24.10
C ASN A 78 -3.27 5.65 23.31
N GLU A 79 -3.72 6.90 23.36
CA GLU A 79 -4.91 7.35 22.66
C GLU A 79 -4.55 7.96 21.31
N ARG A 80 -5.22 7.50 20.25
CA ARG A 80 -4.99 7.99 18.89
C ARG A 80 -6.29 8.51 18.30
N PHE A 81 -6.25 9.75 17.82
CA PHE A 81 -7.43 10.37 17.20
C PHE A 81 -7.40 10.16 15.69
N LEU A 82 -8.59 9.91 15.14
CA LEU A 82 -8.77 9.87 13.70
C LEU A 82 -8.46 11.26 13.14
N ASN A 83 -7.45 11.34 12.28
CA ASN A 83 -6.94 12.59 11.74
C ASN A 83 -7.41 12.82 10.29
N LYS A 84 -7.55 11.74 9.51
CA LYS A 84 -7.85 11.84 8.09
C LYS A 84 -8.54 10.57 7.62
N ILE A 85 -9.57 10.71 6.79
CA ILE A 85 -10.21 9.59 6.09
C ILE A 85 -10.00 9.79 4.61
N ILE A 86 -9.51 8.78 3.90
CA ILE A 86 -9.56 8.75 2.43
C ILE A 86 -10.66 7.78 2.03
N LYS A 87 -11.59 8.22 1.17
CA LYS A 87 -12.63 7.37 0.58
C LYS A 87 -12.41 7.26 -0.92
N TYR A 88 -12.55 6.05 -1.45
CA TYR A 88 -12.41 5.76 -2.87
C TYR A 88 -13.77 5.49 -3.50
N ASN A 89 -13.97 6.00 -4.71
CA ASN A 89 -15.11 5.66 -5.53
C ASN A 89 -14.82 4.34 -6.27
N SER A 90 -15.39 3.25 -5.76
CA SER A 90 -15.19 1.89 -6.29
C SER A 90 -15.98 1.58 -7.58
N LYS A 91 -16.79 2.52 -8.09
CA LYS A 91 -17.59 2.27 -9.31
C LYS A 91 -16.74 2.14 -10.58
N ASN A 92 -15.63 2.88 -10.68
CA ASN A 92 -14.71 2.80 -11.80
C ASN A 92 -13.39 2.17 -11.35
N LYS A 93 -13.18 0.90 -11.67
CA LYS A 93 -12.05 0.09 -11.21
C LYS A 93 -10.73 0.44 -11.88
N GLU A 94 -10.76 0.96 -13.11
CA GLU A 94 -9.55 1.36 -13.84
C GLU A 94 -9.07 2.75 -13.42
N LYS A 95 -10.00 3.65 -13.09
CA LYS A 95 -9.73 5.00 -12.60
C LYS A 95 -10.58 5.33 -11.38
N ARG A 96 -10.01 5.08 -10.20
CA ARG A 96 -10.67 5.27 -8.90
C ARG A 96 -10.40 6.66 -8.37
N TYR A 97 -11.41 7.49 -8.38
CA TYR A 97 -11.37 8.81 -7.74
C TYR A 97 -11.39 8.65 -6.23
N PHE A 98 -10.72 9.55 -5.51
CA PHE A 98 -10.75 9.57 -4.06
C PHE A 98 -10.86 10.98 -3.52
N GLU A 99 -11.41 11.05 -2.30
CA GLU A 99 -11.49 12.25 -1.50
C GLU A 99 -10.86 11.97 -0.14
N SER A 100 -10.06 12.91 0.32
CA SER A 100 -9.57 12.99 1.68
C SER A 100 -10.47 13.93 2.47
N ILE A 101 -10.95 13.47 3.61
CA ILE A 101 -11.92 14.15 4.44
C ILE A 101 -11.30 14.37 5.83
N ASN A 102 -11.42 15.60 6.33
CA ASN A 102 -11.16 15.92 7.72
C ASN A 102 -12.30 15.36 8.58
N PRO A 103 -12.04 14.45 9.53
CA PRO A 103 -13.10 13.80 10.30
C PRO A 103 -13.81 14.75 11.29
N GLU A 104 -13.19 15.87 11.69
CA GLU A 104 -13.78 16.79 12.68
C GLU A 104 -14.83 17.72 12.05
N ASN A 105 -14.60 18.16 10.82
CA ASN A 105 -15.45 19.13 10.15
C ASN A 105 -16.05 18.64 8.83
N ASN A 106 -15.76 17.39 8.44
CA ASN A 106 -16.19 16.74 7.20
C ASN A 106 -15.84 17.48 5.90
N LYS A 107 -14.88 18.41 5.93
CA LYS A 107 -14.42 19.11 4.72
C LYS A 107 -13.51 18.21 3.91
N ILE A 108 -13.67 18.28 2.59
CA ILE A 108 -12.75 17.67 1.63
C ILE A 108 -11.45 18.49 1.62
N GLU A 109 -10.37 17.83 1.99
CA GLU A 109 -9.04 18.42 2.11
C GLU A 109 -8.16 18.18 0.88
N THR A 110 -8.35 17.06 0.20
CA THR A 110 -7.55 16.66 -0.97
C THR A 110 -8.41 15.75 -1.82
N GLU A 111 -8.35 15.90 -3.13
CA GLU A 111 -9.02 15.04 -4.09
C GLU A 111 -8.00 14.45 -5.04
N GLY A 112 -8.37 13.40 -5.73
CA GLY A 112 -7.48 12.81 -6.70
C GLY A 112 -8.04 11.59 -7.37
N TYR A 113 -7.16 10.89 -8.05
CA TYR A 113 -7.49 9.60 -8.63
C TYR A 113 -6.28 8.68 -8.61
N PHE A 114 -6.59 7.39 -8.66
CA PHE A 114 -5.68 6.32 -8.97
C PHE A 114 -6.09 5.69 -10.29
N GLU A 115 -5.15 5.55 -11.21
CA GLU A 115 -5.40 5.12 -12.58
C GLU A 115 -4.43 4.01 -12.97
N LYS A 116 -4.99 2.92 -13.51
CA LYS A 116 -4.25 1.89 -14.22
C LYS A 116 -3.89 2.42 -15.60
N ILE A 117 -2.60 2.59 -15.88
CA ILE A 117 -2.12 2.99 -17.21
C ILE A 117 -1.83 1.75 -18.04
N THR A 118 -1.11 0.79 -17.45
CA THR A 118 -0.89 -0.55 -18.00
C THR A 118 -0.89 -1.57 -16.84
N ASP A 119 -0.73 -2.86 -17.14
CA ASP A 119 -0.58 -3.89 -16.10
C ASP A 119 0.67 -3.70 -15.22
N SER A 120 1.68 -2.98 -15.72
CA SER A 120 2.95 -2.74 -15.04
C SER A 120 3.13 -1.29 -14.56
N LEU A 121 2.18 -0.39 -14.86
CA LEU A 121 2.29 1.03 -14.57
C LEU A 121 0.97 1.60 -14.07
N TYR A 122 1.04 2.21 -12.89
CA TYR A 122 -0.08 2.89 -12.26
C TYR A 122 0.30 4.33 -11.95
N LYS A 123 -0.72 5.19 -11.92
CA LYS A 123 -0.57 6.62 -11.62
C LYS A 123 -1.54 7.04 -10.53
N ARG A 124 -1.03 7.74 -9.52
CA ARG A 124 -1.83 8.48 -8.55
C ARG A 124 -1.64 9.96 -8.76
N VAL A 125 -2.74 10.71 -8.81
CA VAL A 125 -2.72 12.17 -8.75
C VAL A 125 -3.44 12.61 -7.49
N SER A 126 -2.86 13.56 -6.76
CA SER A 126 -3.45 14.16 -5.56
C SER A 126 -3.39 15.68 -5.68
N LYS A 127 -4.51 16.35 -5.42
CA LYS A 127 -4.64 17.81 -5.51
C LYS A 127 -5.36 18.37 -4.29
N SER A 128 -4.86 19.48 -3.76
CA SER A 128 -5.53 20.27 -2.74
C SER A 128 -5.28 21.74 -3.03
N ASN A 129 -6.35 22.50 -3.26
CA ASN A 129 -6.25 23.95 -3.36
C ASN A 129 -6.03 24.59 -1.98
N ILE A 130 -6.55 23.96 -0.91
CA ILE A 130 -6.44 24.46 0.46
C ILE A 130 -4.99 24.40 0.95
N TYR A 131 -4.30 23.30 0.67
CA TYR A 131 -2.93 23.07 1.14
C TYR A 131 -1.88 23.25 0.04
N ASN A 132 -2.24 23.79 -1.12
CA ASN A 132 -1.37 23.91 -2.28
C ASN A 132 -0.64 22.58 -2.60
N ILE A 133 -1.38 21.48 -2.64
CA ILE A 133 -0.84 20.16 -2.99
C ILE A 133 -1.15 19.90 -4.46
N SER A 134 -0.15 19.49 -5.22
CA SER A 134 -0.31 18.91 -6.55
C SER A 134 0.78 17.86 -6.73
N LEU A 135 0.45 16.60 -6.45
CA LEU A 135 1.38 15.48 -6.53
C LEU A 135 0.95 14.50 -7.61
N SER A 136 1.92 14.00 -8.36
CA SER A 136 1.78 12.87 -9.28
C SER A 136 2.77 11.80 -8.87
N LYS A 137 2.28 10.59 -8.61
CA LYS A 137 3.10 9.43 -8.27
C LYS A 137 2.89 8.31 -9.29
N LEU A 138 3.98 7.79 -9.85
CA LEU A 138 4.00 6.63 -10.72
C LEU A 138 4.49 5.42 -9.93
N PHE A 139 3.97 4.25 -10.28
CA PHE A 139 4.25 2.99 -9.62
C PHE A 139 4.49 1.94 -10.68
N TYR A 140 5.68 1.36 -10.65
CA TYR A 140 6.16 0.41 -11.63
C TYR A 140 6.23 -0.97 -11.01
N PHE A 141 5.66 -1.94 -11.70
CA PHE A 141 5.59 -3.33 -11.26
C PHE A 141 6.33 -4.24 -12.23
N ASP A 142 6.97 -5.28 -11.71
CA ASP A 142 7.56 -6.34 -12.52
C ASP A 142 6.49 -7.30 -13.08
N LYS A 143 6.92 -8.28 -13.88
CA LYS A 143 6.03 -9.31 -14.45
C LYS A 143 5.33 -10.19 -13.39
N ASN A 144 5.87 -10.25 -12.18
CA ASN A 144 5.29 -10.96 -11.03
C ASN A 144 4.45 -10.01 -10.16
N LYS A 145 4.17 -8.81 -10.69
CA LYS A 145 3.42 -7.74 -10.07
C LYS A 145 4.07 -7.17 -8.81
N LYS A 146 5.37 -7.39 -8.55
CA LYS A 146 6.12 -6.76 -7.44
C LYS A 146 6.41 -5.30 -7.73
N LEU A 147 6.25 -4.42 -6.73
CA LEU A 147 6.59 -3.01 -6.86
C LEU A 147 8.11 -2.85 -6.94
N ILE A 148 8.64 -2.38 -8.06
CA ILE A 148 10.08 -2.24 -8.28
C ILE A 148 10.54 -0.79 -8.27
N LYS A 149 9.64 0.16 -8.56
CA LYS A 149 9.98 1.59 -8.57
C LYS A 149 8.76 2.44 -8.27
N THR A 150 8.97 3.56 -7.59
CA THR A 150 8.02 4.68 -7.57
C THR A 150 8.72 5.97 -7.93
N GLU A 151 8.01 6.84 -8.64
CA GLU A 151 8.46 8.20 -8.95
C GLU A 151 7.39 9.17 -8.47
N GLU A 152 7.76 10.18 -7.69
CA GLU A 152 6.83 11.17 -7.16
C GLU A 152 7.31 12.57 -7.50
N THR A 153 6.46 13.34 -8.16
CA THR A 153 6.75 14.69 -8.62
C THR A 153 5.62 15.65 -8.26
N GLY A 154 5.98 16.92 -8.10
CA GLY A 154 5.02 18.01 -7.94
C GLY A 154 5.31 18.86 -6.72
N ASN A 155 4.27 19.34 -6.06
CA ASN A 155 4.37 20.21 -4.89
C ASN A 155 3.55 19.66 -3.74
N PHE A 156 4.14 19.62 -2.55
CA PHE A 156 3.45 19.40 -1.30
C PHE A 156 3.55 20.68 -0.46
N LYS A 157 2.46 21.45 -0.43
CA LYS A 157 2.47 22.83 0.07
C LYS A 157 3.44 23.68 -0.75
N GLU A 158 4.44 24.27 -0.12
CA GLU A 158 5.46 25.10 -0.78
C GLU A 158 6.70 24.30 -1.20
N LEU A 159 6.77 23.02 -0.82
CA LEU A 159 7.93 22.18 -1.08
C LEU A 159 7.77 21.43 -2.41
N LYS A 160 8.73 21.63 -3.30
CA LYS A 160 8.85 20.85 -4.53
C LYS A 160 9.33 19.44 -4.19
N ILE A 161 8.65 18.45 -4.75
CA ILE A 161 8.97 17.03 -4.61
C ILE A 161 9.43 16.50 -5.96
N ASN A 162 10.56 15.80 -5.97
CA ASN A 162 11.02 14.99 -7.08
C ASN A 162 11.83 13.82 -6.55
N ASN A 163 11.14 12.74 -6.20
CA ASN A 163 11.72 11.60 -5.51
C ASN A 163 11.52 10.32 -6.32
N THR A 164 12.56 9.50 -6.38
CA THR A 164 12.49 8.12 -6.88
C THR A 164 12.77 7.15 -5.74
N ILE A 165 12.01 6.07 -5.66
CA ILE A 165 12.30 4.94 -4.77
C ILE A 165 12.43 3.70 -5.64
N THR A 166 13.55 3.00 -5.56
CA THR A 166 13.77 1.71 -6.24
C THR A 166 13.78 0.61 -5.19
N TYR A 167 13.13 -0.52 -5.46
CA TYR A 167 13.04 -1.65 -4.56
C TYR A 167 13.76 -2.86 -5.16
N SER A 168 14.59 -3.51 -4.35
CA SER A 168 15.30 -4.73 -4.70
C SER A 168 14.77 -5.89 -3.89
N TYR A 169 14.80 -7.08 -4.48
CA TYR A 169 14.29 -8.30 -3.88
C TYR A 169 15.32 -9.40 -4.02
N ASN A 170 15.51 -10.18 -2.95
CA ASN A 170 16.17 -11.47 -3.01
C ASN A 170 15.08 -12.54 -3.08
N ASN A 171 14.91 -13.16 -4.25
CA ASN A 171 13.75 -13.99 -4.57
C ASN A 171 12.42 -13.24 -4.38
N THR A 172 11.64 -13.60 -3.36
CA THR A 172 10.33 -13.02 -3.03
C THR A 172 10.40 -11.98 -1.92
N GLU A 173 11.49 -11.92 -1.17
CA GLU A 173 11.64 -11.05 -0.01
C GLU A 173 12.29 -9.72 -0.40
N LYS A 174 11.82 -8.62 0.20
CA LYS A 174 12.46 -7.32 0.00
C LYS A 174 13.83 -7.35 0.64
N GLU A 175 14.82 -6.88 -0.11
CA GLU A 175 16.21 -6.85 0.35
C GLU A 175 16.61 -5.44 0.74
N ASN A 176 16.39 -4.48 -0.16
CA ASN A 176 16.73 -3.09 0.05
C ASN A 176 15.81 -2.17 -0.74
N LEU A 177 15.82 -0.90 -0.35
CA LEU A 177 15.30 0.18 -1.16
C LEU A 177 16.32 1.31 -1.26
N ILE A 178 16.28 2.02 -2.38
CA ILE A 178 17.10 3.18 -2.66
C ILE A 178 16.18 4.36 -2.84
N VAL A 179 16.35 5.41 -2.05
CA VAL A 179 15.62 6.68 -2.15
C VAL A 179 16.53 7.73 -2.77
N GLU A 180 16.07 8.36 -3.84
CA GLU A 180 16.77 9.43 -4.54
C GLU A 180 15.89 10.68 -4.54
N ASP A 181 16.34 11.74 -3.85
CA ASP A 181 15.77 13.08 -3.87
C ASP A 181 16.55 13.92 -4.88
N MET A 182 15.92 14.13 -6.03
CA MET A 182 16.52 14.85 -7.16
C MET A 182 16.50 16.37 -6.98
N ILE A 183 15.74 16.91 -6.01
CA ILE A 183 15.76 18.34 -5.70
C ILE A 183 16.98 18.67 -4.85
N ASN A 184 17.25 17.84 -3.85
CA ASN A 184 18.34 18.07 -2.89
C ASN A 184 19.62 17.31 -3.26
N ASN A 185 19.64 16.59 -4.38
CA ASN A 185 20.75 15.70 -4.81
C ASN A 185 21.17 14.73 -3.70
N LYS A 186 20.19 14.17 -2.97
CA LYS A 186 20.43 13.21 -1.88
C LYS A 186 20.05 11.81 -2.32
N LYS A 187 20.85 10.85 -1.89
CA LYS A 187 20.61 9.43 -2.09
C LYS A 187 20.81 8.70 -0.78
N SER A 188 19.87 7.84 -0.43
CA SER A 188 19.97 6.95 0.71
C SER A 188 19.60 5.52 0.31
N THR A 189 20.17 4.56 1.02
CA THR A 189 19.85 3.14 0.88
C THR A 189 19.39 2.64 2.24
N LEU A 190 18.30 1.90 2.24
CA LEU A 190 17.77 1.22 3.42
C LEU A 190 17.68 -0.27 3.13
N PHE A 191 18.07 -1.08 4.11
CA PHE A 191 18.02 -2.54 4.05
C PHE A 191 16.88 -3.05 4.90
N TYR A 192 16.15 -4.03 4.37
CA TYR A 192 15.14 -4.74 5.12
C TYR A 192 15.80 -5.83 5.96
N ASP A 193 15.42 -5.92 7.23
CA ASP A 193 15.86 -6.97 8.14
C ASP A 193 14.71 -7.37 9.09
N ASN A 194 14.89 -8.48 9.81
CA ASN A 194 13.94 -9.04 10.78
C ASN A 194 12.52 -9.22 10.22
N ILE A 195 12.38 -9.64 8.96
CA ILE A 195 11.07 -9.81 8.32
C ILE A 195 10.32 -10.99 8.93
N LYS A 196 9.05 -10.77 9.32
CA LYS A 196 8.12 -11.84 9.71
C LYS A 196 6.91 -11.84 8.80
N LEU A 197 6.52 -13.03 8.36
CA LEU A 197 5.40 -13.24 7.45
C LEU A 197 4.23 -13.92 8.15
N ASP A 198 3.02 -13.68 7.68
CA ASP A 198 1.84 -14.48 8.03
C ASP A 198 1.70 -15.73 7.12
N HIS A 199 0.60 -16.46 7.30
CA HIS A 199 0.30 -17.67 6.54
C HIS A 199 0.03 -17.43 5.04
N ASN A 200 -0.23 -16.18 4.62
CA ASN A 200 -0.37 -15.78 3.23
C ASN A 200 0.92 -15.15 2.68
N PHE A 201 2.04 -15.27 3.40
CA PHE A 201 3.34 -14.68 3.05
C PHE A 201 3.33 -13.15 3.01
N ASN A 202 2.39 -12.51 3.71
CA ASN A 202 2.37 -11.06 3.87
C ASN A 202 3.24 -10.65 5.06
N ALA A 203 4.05 -9.61 4.88
CA ALA A 203 4.91 -9.12 5.94
C ALA A 203 4.12 -8.43 7.06
N ILE A 204 4.03 -9.10 8.21
CA ILE A 204 3.43 -8.60 9.46
C ILE A 204 4.43 -7.79 10.29
N TYR A 205 5.72 -7.97 10.05
CA TYR A 205 6.79 -7.21 10.70
C TYR A 205 7.96 -7.01 9.73
N GLU A 206 8.47 -5.79 9.64
CA GLU A 206 9.66 -5.44 8.86
C GLU A 206 10.44 -4.34 9.61
N GLU A 207 11.76 -4.41 9.62
CA GLU A 207 12.64 -3.32 10.04
C GLU A 207 13.44 -2.80 8.84
N LEU A 208 13.65 -1.48 8.78
CA LEU A 208 14.52 -0.84 7.81
C LEU A 208 15.71 -0.19 8.50
N PHE A 209 16.91 -0.55 8.07
CA PHE A 209 18.18 -0.02 8.57
C PHE A 209 18.90 0.78 7.50
N ASP A 210 19.63 1.83 7.87
CA ASP A 210 20.53 2.51 6.94
C ASP A 210 21.88 1.77 6.78
N ASN A 211 22.74 2.30 5.90
CA ASN A 211 24.08 1.76 5.67
C ASN A 211 24.98 1.71 6.93
N GLY A 212 24.66 2.50 7.96
CA GLY A 212 25.36 2.51 9.24
C GLY A 212 24.83 1.48 10.25
N GLY A 213 23.81 0.69 9.88
CA GLY A 213 23.13 -0.24 10.79
C GLY A 213 22.19 0.47 11.77
N VAL A 214 21.83 1.73 11.53
CA VAL A 214 20.88 2.45 12.38
C VAL A 214 19.47 2.15 11.90
N LEU A 215 18.62 1.71 12.82
CA LEU A 215 17.21 1.49 12.56
C LEU A 215 16.52 2.82 12.19
N GLN A 216 15.97 2.88 10.98
CA GLN A 216 15.24 4.04 10.47
C GLN A 216 13.73 3.89 10.61
N GLN A 217 13.22 2.67 10.49
CA GLN A 217 11.79 2.42 10.50
C GLN A 217 11.47 1.00 10.98
N LYS A 218 10.43 0.86 11.81
CA LYS A 218 9.74 -0.42 12.07
C LYS A 218 8.36 -0.36 11.47
N ILE A 219 7.91 -1.47 10.89
CA ILE A 219 6.57 -1.61 10.35
C ILE A 219 5.92 -2.85 10.93
N GLU A 220 4.76 -2.66 11.56
CA GLU A 220 3.93 -3.71 12.14
C GLU A 220 2.58 -3.71 11.44
N ARG A 221 2.09 -4.91 11.09
CA ARG A 221 0.82 -5.07 10.39
C ARG A 221 -0.01 -6.21 10.93
N GLU A 222 -1.32 -5.98 10.93
CA GLU A 222 -2.33 -6.99 11.21
C GLU A 222 -3.27 -7.09 10.00
N PHE A 223 -3.46 -8.33 9.52
CA PHE A 223 -4.28 -8.64 8.36
C PHE A 223 -5.57 -9.33 8.78
N GLU A 224 -6.70 -8.82 8.29
CA GLU A 224 -8.00 -9.49 8.34
C GLU A 224 -8.41 -9.87 6.92
N TYR A 225 -8.80 -11.11 6.74
CA TYR A 225 -9.21 -11.69 5.46
C TYR A 225 -10.72 -11.98 5.46
N TYR A 226 -11.32 -12.08 4.26
CA TYR A 226 -12.72 -12.50 4.08
C TYR A 226 -12.94 -14.00 4.24
#